data_AF-X1PTX5-F1
#
_entry.id   AF-X1PTX5-F1
#
_cell.length_a   1.000
_cell.length_b   1.000
_cell.length_c   1.000
_cell.angle_alpha   90.00
_cell.angle_beta   90.00
_cell.angle_gamma   90.00
#
_symmetry.space_group_name_H-M   'P 1'
#
loop_
_entity.id
_entity.type
_entity.pdbx_description
1 polymer ?
#
loop_
_entity_poly.entity_id
_entity_poly.type
_entity_poly.pdbx_seq_one_letter_code
_entity_poly.pdbx_strand_id
1 'polypeptide(L)' 'MAIEFGLLTLGAYLLGSVPAAYLAARWSRGIDIRQCGDGNVGSTNLMRLTSKRVAIPVVIFDLGKGALMVWIAQLLGL' A
#
# COMPACT_ATOMS: atom_id res chain seq x y z
N MET A 1 -13.28 15.27 -18.38
CA MET A 1 -14.09 14.35 -17.54
C MET A 1 -13.68 12.89 -17.75
N ALA A 2 -14.05 12.23 -18.85
CA ALA A 2 -13.82 10.77 -19.00
C ALA A 2 -12.33 10.37 -19.06
N ILE A 3 -11.50 11.14 -19.78
CA ILE A 3 -10.05 10.86 -19.89
C ILE A 3 -9.35 11.04 -18.53
N GLU A 4 -9.64 12.13 -17.80
CA GLU A 4 -9.07 12.38 -16.47
C GLU A 4 -9.48 11.28 -15.49
N PHE A 5 -10.74 10.88 -15.49
CA PHE A 5 -11.23 9.77 -14.67
C PHE A 5 -10.51 8.46 -15.00
N GLY A 6 -10.30 8.15 -16.28
CA GLY A 6 -9.56 6.98 -16.73
C GLY A 6 -8.09 7.00 -16.28
N LEU A 7 -7.41 8.13 -16.47
CA LEU A 7 -6.02 8.31 -16.04
C LEU A 7 -5.88 8.23 -14.52
N LEU A 8 -6.80 8.83 -13.77
CA LEU A 8 -6.81 8.78 -12.31
C LEU A 8 -7.01 7.35 -11.81
N THR A 9 -7.97 6.62 -12.39
CA THR A 9 -8.24 5.23 -12.03
C THR A 9 -7.03 4.34 -12.31
N LEU A 10 -6.39 4.52 -13.47
CA LEU A 10 -5.16 3.79 -13.80
C LEU A 10 -4.03 4.13 -12.82
N GLY A 11 -3.82 5.41 -12.53
CA GLY A 11 -2.83 5.85 -11.55
C GLY A 11 -3.07 5.27 -10.16
N ALA A 12 -4.34 5.26 -9.71
CA ALA A 12 -4.73 4.71 -8.43
C ALA A 12 -4.51 3.19 -8.38
N TYR A 13 -4.81 2.48 -9.46
CA TYR A 13 -4.56 1.04 -9.56
C TYR A 13 -3.06 0.73 -9.48
N LEU A 14 -2.22 1.44 -10.24
CA LEU A 14 -0.78 1.22 -10.26
C LEU A 14 -0.14 1.53 -8.90
N LEU A 15 -0.50 2.67 -8.30
CA LEU A 15 0.00 3.06 -6.98
C LEU A 15 -0.52 2.12 -5.88
N GLY A 16 -1.79 1.74 -5.95
CA GLY A 16 -2.44 0.82 -5.03
C GLY A 16 -1.84 -0.58 -5.04
N SER A 17 -1.42 -1.05 -6.23
CA SER A 17 -0.85 -2.37 -6.46
C SER A 17 0.57 -2.55 -5.91
N VAL A 18 1.21 -1.48 -5.42
CA VAL A 18 2.53 -1.58 -4.77
C VAL A 18 2.41 -2.43 -3.50
N PRO A 19 3.07 -3.60 -3.42
CA PRO A 19 2.91 -4.53 -2.31
C PRO A 19 3.83 -4.15 -1.14
N ALA A 20 3.56 -3.00 -0.52
CA ALA A 20 4.44 -2.37 0.47
C ALA A 20 4.77 -3.29 1.66
N ALA A 21 3.79 -4.04 2.17
CA ALA A 21 4.02 -4.98 3.27
C ALA A 21 4.93 -6.14 2.88
N TYR A 22 4.83 -6.64 1.65
CA TYR A 22 5.72 -7.67 1.12
C TYR A 22 7.16 -7.17 1.00
N LEU A 23 7.33 -6.00 0.38
CA LEU A 23 8.64 -5.38 0.21
C LEU A 23 9.29 -5.08 1.56
N ALA A 24 8.52 -4.55 2.52
CA ALA A 24 9.00 -4.26 3.87
C ALA A 24 9.41 -5.53 4.63
N ALA A 25 8.64 -6.62 4.55
CA ALA A 25 9.03 -7.90 5.15
C ALA A 25 10.32 -8.45 4.54
N ARG A 26 10.44 -8.38 3.21
CA ARG A 26 11.61 -8.86 2.47
C ARG A 26 12.86 -8.07 2.81
N TRP A 27 12.78 -6.74 2.87
CA TRP A 27 13.93 -5.87 3.18
C TRP A 27 14.32 -5.88 4.65
N SER A 28 13.35 -5.97 5.57
CA SER A 28 13.65 -5.89 7.01
C SER A 28 14.11 -7.21 7.61
N ARG A 29 13.57 -8.35 7.15
CA ARG A 29 13.82 -9.68 7.75
C ARG A 29 14.21 -10.75 6.74
N GLY A 30 14.23 -10.46 5.43
CA GLY A 30 14.56 -11.45 4.40
C GLY A 30 13.46 -12.50 4.15
N ILE A 31 12.31 -12.39 4.81
CA ILE A 31 11.24 -13.39 4.74
C ILE A 31 10.25 -13.11 3.61
N ASP A 32 9.59 -14.16 3.12
CA ASP A 32 8.37 -14.01 2.32
C ASP A 32 7.16 -14.02 3.25
N ILE A 33 6.53 -12.85 3.43
CA ILE A 33 5.33 -12.69 4.28
C ILE A 33 4.15 -13.58 3.84
N ARG A 34 4.09 -14.01 2.58
CA ARG A 34 3.03 -14.92 2.09
C ARG A 34 3.18 -16.35 2.62
N GLN A 35 4.37 -16.70 3.07
CA GLN A 35 4.70 -18.02 3.62
C GLN A 35 4.83 -17.99 5.15
N CYS A 36 4.52 -16.87 5.80
CA CYS A 36 4.73 -16.66 7.23
C CYS A 36 3.48 -16.10 7.90
N GLY A 37 3.28 -16.44 9.18
CA GLY A 37 2.15 -15.97 9.96
C GLY A 37 0.82 -16.48 9.39
N ASP A 38 -0.12 -15.56 9.14
CA ASP A 38 -1.41 -15.89 8.50
C ASP A 38 -1.37 -15.82 6.96
N GLY A 39 -0.20 -15.56 6.38
CA GLY A 39 0.01 -15.46 4.93
C GLY A 39 -0.50 -14.17 4.28
N ASN A 40 -1.19 -13.29 5.02
CA ASN A 40 -1.71 -12.05 4.46
C ASN A 40 -0.59 -11.02 4.24
N VAL A 41 -0.63 -10.33 3.10
CA VAL A 41 0.28 -9.22 2.77
C VAL A 41 -0.23 -7.90 3.37
N GLY A 42 -0.64 -7.96 4.64
CA GLY A 42 -1.19 -6.83 5.39
C GLY A 42 -0.21 -6.33 6.45
N SER A 43 -0.44 -5.09 6.90
CA SER A 43 0.34 -4.46 7.98
C SER A 43 0.25 -5.21 9.31
N THR A 44 -0.88 -5.86 9.62
CA THR A 44 -1.05 -6.68 10.82
C THR A 44 -0.12 -7.88 10.83
N ASN A 45 -0.06 -8.64 9.74
CA ASN A 45 0.84 -9.80 9.64
C ASN A 45 2.30 -9.34 9.60
N LEU A 46 2.60 -8.28 8.85
CA LEU A 46 3.92 -7.63 8.86
C LEU A 46 4.36 -7.24 10.27
N MET A 47 3.48 -6.61 11.05
CA MET A 47 3.78 -6.19 12.42
C MET A 47 4.05 -7.37 13.36
N ARG A 48 3.31 -8.48 13.20
CA ARG A 48 3.53 -9.73 13.95
C ARG A 48 4.87 -10.38 13.62
N LEU A 49 5.26 -10.38 12.34
CA LEU A 49 6.47 -11.06 11.85
C LEU A 49 7.75 -10.22 11.92
N THR A 50 7.63 -8.89 11.97
CA THR A 50 8.77 -7.96 11.90
C THR A 50 8.90 -7.11 13.16
N SER A 51 8.33 -5.91 13.17
CA SER A 51 8.20 -5.00 14.31
C SER A 51 7.24 -3.85 13.97
N LYS A 52 6.77 -3.13 14.99
CA LYS A 52 5.98 -1.88 14.81
C LYS A 52 6.72 -0.84 13.98
N ARG A 53 8.05 -0.73 14.14
CA ARG A 53 8.87 0.25 13.42
C ARG A 53 8.89 0.01 11.90
N VAL A 54 8.72 -1.24 11.47
CA VAL A 54 8.63 -1.61 10.05
C VAL A 54 7.20 -1.49 9.54
N ALA A 55 6.21 -1.87 10.36
CA ALA A 55 4.81 -1.87 9.95
C ALA A 55 4.16 -0.47 9.88
N ILE A 56 4.52 0.44 10.79
CA ILE A 56 3.94 1.80 10.83
C ILE A 56 4.16 2.56 9.51
N PRO A 57 5.40 2.63 8.95
CA PRO A 57 5.62 3.26 7.65
C PRO A 57 4.76 2.67 6.53
N VAL A 58 4.56 1.34 6.53
CA VAL A 58 3.70 0.67 5.53
C VAL A 58 2.24 1.09 5.68
N VAL A 59 1.72 1.16 6.90
CA VAL A 59 0.35 1.65 7.15
C VAL A 59 0.20 3.10 6.67
N ILE A 60 1.17 3.96 6.99
CA ILE A 60 1.14 5.37 6.55
C ILE A 60 1.18 5.44 5.02
N PHE A 61 2.01 4.63 4.37
CA PHE A 61 2.07 4.58 2.91
C PHE A 61 0.76 4.09 2.29
N ASP A 62 0.18 2.99 2.79
CA ASP A 62 -1.03 2.40 2.23
C ASP A 62 -2.28 3.28 2.44
N LEU A 63 -2.37 3.97 3.58
CA LEU A 63 -3.40 5.00 3.79
C LEU A 63 -3.13 6.24 2.94
N GLY A 64 -1.87 6.70 2.92
CA GLY A 64 -1.45 7.91 2.23
C GLY A 64 -1.67 7.83 0.73
N LYS A 65 -1.36 6.71 0.10
CA LYS A 65 -1.59 6.52 -1.34
C LYS A 65 -3.07 6.56 -1.71
N GLY A 66 -3.93 5.98 -0.89
CA GLY A 66 -5.39 6.04 -1.10
C GLY A 66 -5.93 7.46 -0.93
N ALA A 67 -5.56 8.10 0.18
CA ALA A 67 -5.96 9.48 0.46
C ALA A 67 -5.47 10.46 -0.63
N LEU A 68 -4.24 10.28 -1.11
CA LEU A 68 -3.67 11.08 -2.20
C LEU A 68 -4.51 11.00 -3.47
N MET A 69 -4.90 9.79 -3.90
CA MET A 69 -5.70 9.63 -5.12
C MET A 69 -7.10 10.22 -5.00
N VAL A 70 -7.73 10.11 -3.83
CA VAL A 70 -9.02 10.75 -3.54
C VAL A 70 -8.89 12.27 -3.57
N TRP A 71 -7.84 12.81 -2.98
CA TRP A 71 -7.61 14.26 -2.97
C TRP A 71 -7.36 14.81 -4.38
N ILE A 72 -6.58 14.10 -5.21
CA ILE A 72 -6.39 14.47 -6.62
C ILE A 72 -7.73 14.44 -7.37
N ALA A 73 -8.60 13.46 -7.11
CA ALA A 73 -9.94 13.43 -7.71
C ALA A 73 -10.72 14.72 -7.43
N GLN A 74 -10.74 15.15 -6.16
CA GLN A 74 -11.41 16.38 -5.73
C GLN A 74 -10.84 17.63 -6.42
N LEU A 75 -9.52 17.71 -6.56
CA LEU A 75 -8.85 18.83 -7.24
C LEU A 75 -9.17 18.90 -8.74
N LEU A 76 -9.43 17.75 -9.38
CA LEU A 76 -9.84 17.67 -10.77
C LEU A 76 -11.36 17.86 -10.98
N GLY A 77 -12.13 18.01 -9.90
CA GLY A 77 -13.59 18.12 -9.96
C GLY A 77 -14.30 16.81 -10.35
N LEU A 78 -13.66 15.67 -10.07
CA LEU A 78 -14.19 14.31 -10.28
C LEU A 78 -14.94 13.79 -9.06
#